data_AF-A0A9E4ET27-F1
#
_entry.id   AF-A0A9E4ET27-F1
#
_cell.length_a   1.000
_cell.length_b   1.000
_cell.length_c   1.000
_cell.angle_alpha   90.00
_cell.angle_beta   90.00
_cell.angle_gamma   90.00
#
_symmetry.space_group_name_H-M   'P 1'
#
loop_
_entity.id
_entity.type
_entity.pdbx_description
1 polymer ?
#
loop_
_entity_poly.entity_id
_entity_poly.type
_entity_poly.pdbx_seq_one_letter_code
_entity_poly.pdbx_strand_id
1 'polypeptide(L)' 'MAVHVRCKIYRIQSGVEEWLNYPRIFEILKGVNYNGWLSVVYEGQDAEAEATAIPKAVRYLRGLMAEYDAA' A
#
# COMPACT_ATOMS: atom_id res chain seq x y z
N MET A 1 2.33 1.48 20.93
CA MET A 1 2.33 2.03 19.55
C MET A 1 2.11 0.88 18.57
N ALA A 2 1.46 1.12 17.43
CA ALA A 2 1.34 0.11 16.39
C ALA A 2 2.73 -0.22 15.82
N VAL A 3 3.07 -1.51 15.75
CA VAL A 3 4.37 -1.98 15.23
C VAL A 3 4.32 -2.31 13.74
N HIS A 4 3.12 -2.58 13.20
CA HIS A 4 2.90 -2.91 11.80
C HIS A 4 1.53 -2.43 11.34
N VAL A 5 1.41 -2.08 10.06
CA VAL A 5 0.15 -1.79 9.35
C VAL A 5 0.05 -2.77 8.19
N ARG A 6 -1.11 -3.45 8.08
CA ARG A 6 -1.41 -4.38 6.98
C ARG A 6 -2.10 -3.63 5.85
N CYS A 7 -1.40 -3.48 4.75
CA CYS A 7 -1.88 -2.87 3.53
C CYS A 7 -2.67 -3.90 2.73
N LYS A 8 -4.01 -3.83 2.79
CA LYS A 8 -4.91 -4.62 1.96
C LYS A 8 -4.87 -4.12 0.52
N ILE A 9 -4.76 -5.02 -0.44
CA ILE A 9 -4.70 -4.70 -1.88
C ILE A 9 -5.75 -5.57 -2.56
N TYR A 10 -6.75 -4.95 -3.18
CA TYR A 10 -7.84 -5.65 -3.84
C TYR A 10 -7.71 -5.57 -5.36
N ARG A 11 -7.30 -4.41 -5.90
CA ARG A 11 -7.27 -4.20 -7.35
C ARG A 11 -6.09 -3.33 -7.76
N ILE A 12 -5.03 -3.99 -8.21
CA ILE A 12 -3.71 -3.41 -8.52
C ILE A 12 -3.31 -3.57 -10.00
N GLN A 13 -4.23 -4.00 -10.85
CA GLN A 13 -3.95 -4.37 -12.25
C GLN A 13 -3.30 -3.21 -13.02
N SER A 14 -3.78 -1.98 -12.77
CA SER A 14 -3.29 -0.72 -13.33
C SER A 14 -1.97 -0.24 -12.72
N GLY A 15 -1.48 -0.89 -11.66
CA GLY A 15 -0.32 -0.46 -10.87
C GLY A 15 -0.65 0.53 -9.75
N VAL A 16 -1.93 0.88 -9.60
CA VAL A 16 -2.47 1.71 -8.51
C VAL A 16 -3.59 0.92 -7.84
N GLU A 17 -3.70 0.97 -6.52
CA GLU A 17 -4.83 0.35 -5.83
C GLU A 17 -6.12 1.15 -6.09
N GLU A 18 -7.13 0.50 -6.64
CA GLU A 18 -8.36 1.18 -7.09
C GLU A 18 -9.44 1.29 -6.00
N TRP A 19 -9.42 0.43 -4.97
CA TRP A 19 -10.49 0.40 -3.96
C TRP A 19 -10.17 1.22 -2.71
N LEU A 20 -8.90 1.21 -2.31
CA LEU A 20 -8.45 1.96 -1.14
C LEU A 20 -7.69 3.21 -1.57
N ASN A 21 -8.10 4.35 -1.02
CA ASN A 21 -7.39 5.61 -1.21
C ASN A 21 -6.13 5.63 -0.33
N TYR A 22 -5.06 4.99 -0.81
CA TYR A 22 -3.77 4.96 -0.13
C TYR A 22 -3.14 6.33 0.08
N PRO A 23 -3.25 7.31 -0.84
CA PRO A 23 -2.77 8.66 -0.56
C PRO A 23 -3.35 9.24 0.73
N ARG A 24 -4.67 9.16 0.91
CA ARG A 24 -5.32 9.60 2.16
C ARG A 24 -4.88 8.76 3.38
N ILE A 25 -4.68 7.45 3.21
CA ILE A 25 -4.23 6.57 4.31
C ILE A 25 -2.84 6.99 4.78
N PHE A 26 -1.91 7.27 3.87
CA PHE A 26 -0.57 7.69 4.23
C PHE A 26 -0.52 9.08 4.89
N GLU A 27 -1.41 10.01 4.51
CA GLU A 27 -1.59 11.28 5.24
C GLU A 27 -1.98 11.04 6.71
N ILE A 28 -2.88 10.10 6.96
CA ILE A 28 -3.30 9.72 8.33
C ILE A 28 -2.11 9.12 9.11
N LEU A 29 -1.35 8.22 8.47
CA LEU A 29 -0.16 7.62 9.08
C LEU A 29 0.91 8.66 9.41
N LYS A 30 1.11 9.65 8.53
CA LYS A 30 1.99 10.80 8.76
C LYS A 30 1.52 11.65 9.94
N GLY A 31 0.21 11.91 10.02
CA GLY A 31 -0.41 12.70 11.09
C GLY A 31 -0.19 12.12 12.50
N VAL A 32 0.11 10.82 12.62
CA VAL A 32 0.44 10.15 13.88
C VAL A 32 1.92 9.76 14.00
N ASN A 33 2.78 10.28 13.12
CA ASN A 33 4.22 9.97 13.05
C ASN A 33 4.52 8.46 13.04
N TYR A 34 3.74 7.70 12.27
CA TYR A 34 3.97 6.27 12.13
C TYR A 34 5.24 5.99 11.35
N ASN A 35 6.19 5.30 11.98
CA ASN A 35 7.48 4.89 11.39
C ASN A 35 7.71 3.37 11.50
N GLY A 36 6.60 2.61 11.45
CA GLY A 36 6.63 1.14 11.55
C GLY A 36 6.58 0.45 10.18
N TRP A 37 6.49 -0.88 10.20
CA TRP A 37 6.51 -1.68 8.97
C TRP A 37 5.15 -1.68 8.25
N LEU A 38 5.18 -1.72 6.91
CA LEU A 38 4.01 -1.99 6.08
C LEU A 38 4.13 -3.40 5.50
N SER A 39 3.11 -4.22 5.69
CA SER A 39 3.01 -5.54 5.04
C SER A 39 1.93 -5.55 3.98
N VAL A 40 2.15 -6.26 2.89
CA VAL A 40 1.19 -6.41 1.80
C VAL A 40 0.30 -7.62 2.07
N VAL A 41 -1.02 -7.42 1.96
CA VAL A 41 -1.99 -8.50 1.97
C VAL A 41 -2.86 -8.36 0.72
N TYR A 42 -2.65 -9.26 -0.24
CA TYR A 42 -3.39 -9.25 -1.50
C TYR A 42 -4.66 -10.10 -1.38
N GLU A 43 -5.81 -9.51 -1.70
CA GLU A 43 -7.14 -10.14 -1.71
C GLU A 43 -7.82 -9.87 -3.06
N GLY A 44 -7.14 -10.28 -4.12
CA GLY A 44 -7.44 -9.93 -5.51
C GLY A 44 -8.73 -10.45 -6.14
N GLN A 45 -9.51 -11.27 -5.44
CA GLN A 45 -10.73 -11.91 -5.97
C GLN A 45 -10.53 -12.54 -7.37
N ASP A 46 -9.43 -13.25 -7.56
CA ASP A 46 -9.02 -13.88 -8.83
C ASP A 46 -8.78 -12.91 -10.02
N ALA A 47 -8.71 -11.59 -9.79
CA ALA A 47 -8.51 -10.60 -10.84
C ALA A 47 -7.09 -10.60 -11.43
N GLU A 48 -6.08 -10.94 -10.64
CA GLU A 48 -4.68 -11.09 -11.06
C GLU A 48 -3.98 -12.11 -10.16
N ALA A 49 -3.00 -12.85 -10.71
CA ALA A 49 -2.23 -13.81 -9.92
C ALA A 49 -1.31 -13.10 -8.91
N GLU A 50 -1.15 -13.68 -7.71
CA GLU A 50 -0.28 -13.15 -6.65
C GLU A 50 1.14 -12.85 -7.13
N ALA A 51 1.69 -13.72 -7.99
CA ALA A 51 3.03 -13.60 -8.54
C ALA A 51 3.27 -12.29 -9.31
N THR A 52 2.21 -11.69 -9.87
CA THR A 52 2.30 -10.41 -10.60
C THR A 52 1.68 -9.25 -9.83
N ALA A 53 0.63 -9.50 -9.04
CA ALA A 53 -0.03 -8.49 -8.23
C ALA A 53 0.83 -7.99 -7.05
N ILE A 54 1.52 -8.89 -6.33
CA ILE A 54 2.33 -8.52 -5.17
C ILE A 54 3.48 -7.58 -5.55
N PRO A 55 4.28 -7.84 -6.60
CA PRO A 55 5.32 -6.90 -7.04
C PRO A 55 4.77 -5.50 -7.40
N LYS A 56 3.60 -5.42 -8.04
CA LYS A 56 2.95 -4.13 -8.34
C LYS A 56 2.54 -3.40 -7.06
N ALA A 57 1.96 -4.10 -6.10
CA ALA A 57 1.58 -3.53 -4.80
C ALA A 57 2.80 -2.99 -4.05
N VAL A 58 3.91 -3.74 -4.02
CA VAL A 58 5.17 -3.28 -3.41
C VAL A 58 5.68 -2.03 -4.10
N ARG A 59 5.70 -1.99 -5.44
CA ARG A 59 6.11 -0.81 -6.20
C ARG A 59 5.23 0.40 -5.89
N TYR A 60 3.91 0.21 -5.86
CA TYR A 60 2.94 1.25 -5.57
C TYR A 60 3.15 1.85 -4.17
N LEU A 61 3.21 1.01 -3.13
CA LEU A 61 3.42 1.46 -1.75
C LEU A 61 4.77 2.14 -1.55
N ARG A 62 5.83 1.65 -2.21
CA ARG A 62 7.15 2.30 -2.17
C ARG A 62 7.16 3.66 -2.86
N GLY A 63 6.41 3.81 -3.96
CA GLY A 63 6.24 5.10 -4.64
C GLY A 63 5.61 6.12 -3.70
N LEU A 64 4.53 5.73 -3.03
CA LEU A 64 3.90 6.55 -2.00
C LEU A 64 4.90 6.90 -0.91
N MET A 65 5.57 5.93 -0.28
CA MET A 65 6.58 6.20 0.76
C MET A 65 7.62 7.23 0.32
N ALA A 66 8.15 7.12 -0.90
CA ALA A 66 9.13 8.07 -1.43
C ALA A 66 8.56 9.48 -1.62
N GLU A 67 7.33 9.60 -2.11
CA GLU A 67 6.62 10.89 -2.18
C GLU A 67 6.40 11.49 -0.79
N TYR A 68 6.12 10.65 0.22
CA TYR A 68 5.90 11.09 1.61
C TYR A 68 7.18 11.50 2.34
N ASP A 69 8.30 10.84 2.07
CA ASP A 69 9.62 11.17 2.67
C ASP A 69 10.24 12.42 2.05
N ALA A 70 9.88 12.75 0.80
CA ALA A 70 10.38 13.92 0.09
C ALA A 70 9.66 15.24 0.45
N ALA A 71 8.53 15.16 1.18
CA ALA A 71 7.64 16.28 1.51
C ALA A 71 7.65 16.64 3.00
#